data_AF-A0A7I0EK12-F1
#
_entry.id   AF-A0A7I0EK12-F1
#
_cell.length_a   1.000
_cell.length_b   1.000
_cell.length_c   1.000
_cell.angle_alpha   90.00
_cell.angle_beta   90.00
_cell.angle_gamma   90.00
#
_symmetry.space_group_name_H-M   'P 1'
#
loop_
_entity.id
_entity.type
_entity.pdbx_description
1 polymer ?
#
loop_
_entity_poly.entity_id
_entity_poly.type
_entity_poly.pdbx_seq_one_letter_code
_entity_poly.pdbx_strand_id
1 'polypeptide(L)'
;MSLADTLVAAVAWTLPGLARQRYREEWLGDVGGARDLELSHWSIVGGALVTAITIDRTNPSVTGITRTNLVVNRMRWAAALLGSAAVLRFGLFIWGRYEMIGLAPLGRGIQVVSIFLATLGLFACVGTLVIAFHSGSRRTGLVLAAGVAAVCALMAVVMVMPFLGILAVPASLGAIIVAVSRTRKPASSRPLSRWSRVLVALPFTALALLIVAAGVLHISVWNPLAKVPGLNLDEIYSAMSAAGESPMSTFLMAWAIFWGAVALTLPILCGSRGIAWFFTYRRIIVVGLLTVGATASFHWFAGFNMGMSLADTFMTGGGDAAISGPAIGVVGQTALVVALLIGLPPHRYEAEMVTAGPR
;
A
#
# COMPACT_ATOMS: atom_id res chain seq x y z
N MET A 1 -0.20 -22.63 30.30
CA MET A 1 -1.32 -21.85 29.72
C MET A 1 -2.28 -22.82 29.09
N SER A 2 -3.55 -22.74 29.48
CA SER A 2 -4.64 -23.45 28.82
C SER A 2 -4.93 -22.84 27.44
N LEU A 3 -5.61 -23.59 26.56
CA LEU A 3 -6.07 -23.07 25.28
C LEU A 3 -7.03 -21.87 25.46
N ALA A 4 -7.82 -21.86 26.54
CA ALA A 4 -8.70 -20.74 26.88
C ALA A 4 -7.88 -19.47 27.20
N ASP A 5 -6.77 -19.58 27.94
CA ASP A 5 -5.88 -18.45 28.24
C ASP A 5 -5.36 -17.79 26.96
N THR A 6 -4.93 -18.63 26.00
CA THR A 6 -4.42 -18.16 24.70
C THR A 6 -5.52 -17.47 23.89
N LEU A 7 -6.73 -18.04 23.87
CA LEU A 7 -7.87 -17.46 23.15
C LEU A 7 -8.32 -16.13 23.76
N VAL A 8 -8.46 -16.05 25.08
CA VAL A 8 -8.79 -14.79 25.78
C VAL A 8 -7.72 -13.73 25.52
N ALA A 9 -6.44 -14.08 25.60
CA ALA A 9 -5.35 -13.16 25.30
C ALA A 9 -5.40 -12.67 23.83
N ALA A 10 -5.73 -13.56 22.89
CA ALA A 10 -5.90 -13.20 21.48
C ALA A 10 -7.10 -12.27 21.27
N VAL A 11 -8.24 -12.54 21.91
CA VAL A 11 -9.44 -11.69 21.86
C VAL A 11 -9.13 -10.31 22.44
N ALA A 12 -8.48 -10.24 23.60
CA ALA A 12 -8.09 -8.97 24.22
C ALA A 12 -7.16 -8.15 23.31
N TRP A 13 -6.28 -8.80 22.54
CA TRP A 13 -5.40 -8.12 21.60
C TRP A 13 -6.16 -7.36 20.49
N THR A 14 -7.40 -7.75 20.21
CA THR A 14 -8.28 -7.04 19.26
C THR A 14 -8.89 -5.75 19.81
N LEU A 15 -8.81 -5.54 21.13
CA LEU A 15 -9.34 -4.37 21.82
C LEU A 15 -8.42 -3.14 21.69
N PRO A 16 -8.97 -1.92 21.85
CA PRO A 16 -8.20 -0.68 21.98
C PRO A 16 -7.20 -0.73 23.15
N GLY A 17 -6.13 0.07 23.09
CA GLY A 17 -5.00 -0.02 24.04
C GLY A 17 -5.39 0.01 25.52
N LEU A 18 -6.17 1.00 25.95
CA LEU A 18 -6.61 1.13 27.35
C LEU A 18 -7.48 -0.05 27.79
N ALA A 19 -8.45 -0.43 26.95
CA ALA A 19 -9.34 -1.55 27.22
C ALA A 19 -8.60 -2.90 27.22
N ARG A 20 -7.60 -3.06 26.34
CA ARG A 20 -6.87 -4.32 26.13
C ARG A 20 -6.21 -4.80 27.41
N GLN A 21 -5.43 -3.97 28.09
CA GLN A 21 -4.69 -4.39 29.29
C GLN A 21 -5.67 -4.77 30.40
N ARG A 22 -6.63 -3.88 30.66
CA ARG A 22 -7.69 -4.10 31.64
C ARG A 22 -8.47 -5.40 31.40
N TYR A 23 -9.08 -5.56 30.23
CA TYR A 23 -9.89 -6.76 29.93
C TYR A 23 -9.05 -8.03 29.83
N ARG A 24 -7.78 -7.93 29.40
CA ARG A 24 -6.88 -9.09 29.42
C ARG A 24 -6.65 -9.58 30.84
N GLU A 25 -6.38 -8.67 31.77
CA GLU A 25 -6.16 -9.01 33.18
C GLU A 25 -7.44 -9.55 33.83
N GLU A 26 -8.56 -8.86 33.64
CA GLU A 26 -9.88 -9.30 34.12
C GLU A 26 -10.24 -10.69 33.60
N TRP A 27 -10.22 -10.91 32.28
CA TRP A 27 -10.62 -12.19 31.70
C TRP A 27 -9.66 -13.34 32.00
N LEU A 28 -8.35 -13.09 32.12
CA LEU A 28 -7.41 -14.14 32.55
C LEU A 28 -7.63 -14.50 34.03
N GLY A 29 -7.99 -13.52 34.87
CA GLY A 29 -8.43 -13.75 36.24
C GLY A 29 -9.70 -14.60 36.28
N ASP A 30 -10.69 -14.27 35.46
CA ASP A 30 -11.95 -15.02 35.34
C ASP A 30 -11.69 -16.46 34.91
N VAL A 31 -10.83 -16.69 33.89
CA VAL A 31 -10.47 -18.04 33.46
C VAL A 31 -9.79 -18.81 34.59
N GLY A 32 -8.92 -18.17 35.37
CA GLY A 32 -8.29 -18.78 36.55
C GLY A 32 -9.29 -19.16 37.65
N GLY A 33 -10.29 -18.32 37.90
CA GLY A 33 -11.33 -18.54 38.92
C GLY A 33 -12.53 -19.39 38.46
N ALA A 34 -12.62 -19.73 37.18
CA ALA A 34 -13.78 -20.42 36.61
C ALA A 34 -14.08 -21.76 37.30
N ARG A 35 -13.04 -22.50 37.69
CA ARG A 35 -13.17 -23.80 38.34
C ARG A 35 -13.82 -23.70 39.72
N ASP A 36 -13.51 -22.64 40.46
CA ASP A 36 -14.03 -22.41 41.80
C ASP A 36 -15.51 -21.99 41.77
N LEU A 37 -15.97 -21.47 40.62
CA LEU A 37 -17.35 -21.04 40.37
C LEU A 37 -18.18 -22.06 39.58
N GLU A 38 -17.65 -23.26 39.34
CA GLU A 38 -18.26 -24.29 38.49
C GLU A 38 -18.64 -23.80 37.07
N LEU A 39 -17.95 -22.78 36.57
CA LEU A 39 -18.17 -22.23 35.24
C LEU A 39 -17.25 -22.91 34.21
N SER A 40 -17.79 -23.13 33.01
CA SER A 40 -16.98 -23.61 31.89
C SER A 40 -16.05 -22.50 31.39
N HIS A 41 -14.74 -22.77 31.22
CA HIS A 41 -13.80 -21.82 30.60
C HIS A 41 -14.30 -21.28 29.24
N TRP A 42 -15.05 -22.09 28.49
CA TRP A 42 -15.63 -21.69 27.21
C TRP A 42 -16.71 -20.62 27.32
N SER A 43 -17.43 -20.57 28.44
CA SER A 43 -18.39 -19.49 28.70
C SER A 43 -17.68 -18.14 28.83
N ILE A 44 -16.49 -18.12 29.44
CA ILE A 44 -15.67 -16.91 29.58
C ILE A 44 -15.07 -16.49 28.24
N VAL A 45 -14.54 -17.44 27.46
CA VAL A 45 -14.08 -17.16 26.07
C VAL A 45 -15.22 -16.59 25.23
N GLY A 46 -16.43 -17.16 25.32
CA GLY A 46 -17.62 -16.68 24.64
C GLY A 46 -18.01 -15.27 25.08
N GLY A 47 -18.03 -14.99 26.38
CA GLY A 47 -18.29 -13.67 26.95
C GLY A 47 -17.26 -12.62 26.51
N ALA A 48 -15.97 -12.99 26.50
CA ALA A 48 -14.89 -12.13 26.00
C ALA A 48 -15.07 -11.82 24.51
N LEU A 49 -15.44 -12.82 23.70
CA LEU A 49 -15.68 -12.63 22.26
C LEU A 49 -16.87 -11.71 22.00
N VAL A 50 -18.00 -11.94 22.67
CA VAL A 50 -19.19 -11.09 22.56
C VAL A 50 -18.85 -9.65 22.96
N THR A 51 -18.16 -9.48 24.09
CA THR A 51 -17.70 -8.16 24.55
C THR A 51 -16.79 -7.49 23.52
N ALA A 52 -15.84 -8.21 22.93
CA ALA A 52 -14.93 -7.64 21.94
C ALA A 52 -15.63 -7.21 20.63
N ILE A 53 -16.77 -7.83 20.31
CA ILE A 53 -17.63 -7.50 19.17
C ILE A 53 -18.54 -6.31 19.49
N THR A 54 -19.12 -6.26 20.70
CA THR A 54 -20.13 -5.25 21.08
C THR A 54 -19.53 -3.99 21.70
N ILE A 55 -18.27 -4.02 22.12
CA ILE A 55 -17.62 -2.87 22.75
C ILE A 55 -17.70 -1.63 21.85
N ASP A 56 -18.10 -0.50 22.43
CA ASP A 56 -18.17 0.76 21.69
C ASP A 56 -16.77 1.30 21.40
N ARG A 57 -16.21 0.87 20.26
CA ARG A 57 -14.91 1.33 19.73
C ARG A 57 -14.92 2.79 19.29
N THR A 58 -16.06 3.48 19.41
CA THR A 58 -16.18 4.92 19.14
C THR A 58 -16.13 5.77 20.41
N ASN A 59 -16.26 5.14 21.59
CA ASN A 59 -16.21 5.83 22.86
C ASN A 59 -14.76 6.22 23.23
N PRO A 60 -14.47 7.52 23.45
CA PRO A 60 -13.15 7.97 23.93
C PRO A 60 -12.74 7.35 25.27
N SER A 61 -13.68 7.01 26.17
CA SER A 61 -13.33 6.39 27.45
C SER A 61 -12.76 4.98 27.29
N VAL A 62 -13.18 4.26 26.25
CA VAL A 62 -12.70 2.91 25.93
C VAL A 62 -11.37 2.98 25.17
N THR A 63 -11.24 3.94 24.25
CA THR A 63 -10.09 4.00 23.33
C THR A 63 -8.93 4.83 23.87
N GLY A 64 -9.19 5.80 24.75
CA GLY A 64 -8.23 6.83 25.15
C GLY A 64 -7.97 7.88 24.07
N ILE A 65 -8.74 7.87 22.98
CA ILE A 65 -8.51 8.71 21.80
C ILE A 65 -9.70 9.66 21.64
N THR A 66 -9.43 10.93 21.37
CA THR A 66 -10.48 11.90 21.06
C THR A 66 -11.24 11.50 19.80
N ARG A 67 -12.55 11.80 19.73
CA ARG A 67 -13.39 11.45 18.56
C ARG A 67 -12.80 11.99 17.25
N THR A 68 -12.25 13.20 17.26
CA THR A 68 -11.59 13.81 16.09
C THR A 68 -10.39 12.98 15.61
N ASN A 69 -9.52 12.55 16.53
CA ASN A 69 -8.37 11.71 16.18
C ASN A 69 -8.82 10.33 15.71
N LEU A 70 -9.90 9.77 16.26
CA LEU A 70 -10.47 8.51 15.81
C LEU A 70 -11.00 8.61 14.36
N VAL A 71 -11.70 9.70 14.02
CA VAL A 71 -12.15 10.01 12.65
C VAL A 71 -10.96 10.09 11.69
N VAL A 72 -9.92 10.85 12.05
CA VAL A 72 -8.70 10.96 11.23
C VAL A 72 -8.02 9.61 11.05
N ASN A 73 -7.90 8.82 12.12
CA ASN A 73 -7.30 7.50 12.08
C ASN A 73 -8.06 6.53 11.17
N ARG A 74 -9.40 6.53 11.24
CA ARG A 74 -10.23 5.71 10.34
C ARG A 74 -10.16 6.19 8.89
N MET A 75 -10.16 7.50 8.64
CA MET A 75 -9.97 8.03 7.28
C MET A 75 -8.63 7.63 6.68
N ARG A 76 -7.55 7.63 7.48
CA ARG A 76 -6.24 7.18 7.03
C ARG A 76 -6.23 5.69 6.66
N TRP A 77 -6.91 4.85 7.42
CA TRP A 77 -7.11 3.43 7.07
C TRP A 77 -7.97 3.27 5.81
N ALA A 78 -9.08 4.00 5.71
CA ALA A 78 -9.94 3.96 4.54
C ALA A 78 -9.18 4.34 3.27
N ALA A 79 -8.41 5.44 3.32
CA ALA A 79 -7.56 5.88 2.22
C ALA A 79 -6.49 4.83 1.85
N ALA A 80 -5.86 4.18 2.83
CA ALA A 80 -4.90 3.10 2.58
C ALA A 80 -5.55 1.94 1.84
N LEU A 81 -6.68 1.44 2.33
CA LEU A 81 -7.39 0.28 1.80
C LEU A 81 -7.94 0.54 0.39
N LEU A 82 -8.62 1.69 0.20
CA LEU A 82 -9.17 2.09 -1.09
C LEU A 82 -8.06 2.37 -2.11
N GLY A 83 -7.00 3.07 -1.70
CA GLY A 83 -5.83 3.30 -2.55
C GLY A 83 -5.16 2.00 -2.97
N SER A 84 -4.98 1.04 -2.05
CA SER A 84 -4.43 -0.27 -2.37
C SER A 84 -5.31 -1.03 -3.36
N ALA A 85 -6.63 -1.02 -3.17
CA ALA A 85 -7.57 -1.62 -4.12
C ALA A 85 -7.48 -0.99 -5.51
N ALA A 86 -7.34 0.35 -5.59
CA ALA A 86 -7.17 1.08 -6.84
C ALA A 86 -5.89 0.67 -7.57
N VAL A 87 -4.75 0.59 -6.86
CA VAL A 87 -3.45 0.17 -7.44
C VAL A 87 -3.53 -1.24 -8.04
N LEU A 88 -4.14 -2.19 -7.30
CA LEU A 88 -4.29 -3.56 -7.78
C LEU A 88 -5.18 -3.63 -9.03
N ARG A 89 -6.29 -2.89 -9.02
CA ARG A 89 -7.21 -2.83 -10.17
C ARG A 89 -6.60 -2.15 -11.38
N PHE A 90 -5.83 -1.09 -11.16
CA PHE A 90 -5.14 -0.40 -12.24
C PHE A 90 -4.15 -1.34 -12.94
N GLY A 91 -3.29 -2.05 -12.22
CA GLY A 91 -2.38 -2.96 -12.91
C GLY A 91 -3.07 -4.21 -13.46
N LEU A 92 -4.18 -4.69 -12.88
CA LEU A 92 -5.01 -5.71 -13.55
C LEU A 92 -5.52 -5.24 -14.92
N PHE A 93 -5.84 -3.95 -15.05
CA PHE A 93 -6.21 -3.37 -16.34
C PHE A 93 -5.02 -3.32 -17.30
N ILE A 94 -3.88 -2.76 -16.85
CA ILE A 94 -2.67 -2.63 -17.69
C ILE A 94 -2.21 -3.99 -18.23
N TRP A 95 -2.27 -5.05 -17.42
CA TRP A 95 -1.79 -6.38 -17.77
C TRP A 95 -2.86 -7.32 -18.32
N GLY A 96 -4.03 -6.79 -18.73
CA GLY A 96 -5.10 -7.61 -19.34
C GLY A 96 -5.53 -8.78 -18.45
N ARG A 97 -5.64 -8.53 -17.13
CA ARG A 97 -5.95 -9.53 -16.09
C ARG A 97 -5.00 -10.74 -16.03
N TYR A 98 -3.81 -10.63 -16.63
CA TYR A 98 -2.83 -11.70 -16.70
C TYR A 98 -3.31 -12.96 -17.46
N GLU A 99 -4.33 -12.83 -18.30
CA GLU A 99 -4.90 -13.95 -19.06
C GLU A 99 -3.97 -14.44 -20.17
N MET A 100 -3.15 -13.53 -20.74
CA MET A 100 -2.31 -13.77 -21.92
C MET A 100 -1.18 -14.80 -21.74
N ILE A 101 -0.80 -15.15 -20.50
CA ILE A 101 0.41 -15.96 -20.21
C ILE A 101 0.11 -17.11 -19.23
N GLY A 102 -1.13 -17.60 -19.19
CA GLY A 102 -1.52 -18.69 -18.28
C GLY A 102 -1.51 -18.31 -16.79
N LEU A 103 -1.32 -17.02 -16.47
CA LEU A 103 -1.35 -16.46 -15.11
C LEU A 103 -2.76 -16.03 -14.67
N ALA A 104 -3.80 -16.54 -15.33
CA ALA A 104 -5.19 -16.26 -14.99
C ALA A 104 -5.56 -16.54 -13.51
N PRO A 105 -5.01 -17.57 -12.82
CA PRO A 105 -5.23 -17.74 -11.38
C PRO A 105 -4.69 -16.58 -10.54
N LEU A 106 -3.51 -16.05 -10.89
CA LEU A 106 -2.91 -14.90 -10.21
C LEU A 106 -3.77 -13.65 -10.40
N GLY A 107 -4.21 -13.38 -11.63
CA GLY A 107 -5.10 -12.26 -11.93
C GLY A 107 -6.41 -12.31 -11.13
N ARG A 108 -7.05 -13.48 -11.06
CA ARG A 108 -8.22 -13.71 -10.21
C ARG A 108 -7.94 -13.49 -8.73
N GLY A 109 -6.80 -13.98 -8.23
CA GLY A 109 -6.36 -13.75 -6.84
C GLY A 109 -6.23 -12.26 -6.52
N ILE A 110 -5.53 -11.51 -7.37
CA ILE A 110 -5.38 -10.05 -7.23
C ILE A 110 -6.74 -9.36 -7.28
N GLN A 111 -7.66 -9.81 -8.14
CA GLN A 111 -9.02 -9.26 -8.22
C GLN A 111 -9.79 -9.47 -6.91
N VAL A 112 -9.78 -10.68 -6.35
CA VAL A 112 -10.44 -10.98 -5.07
C VAL A 112 -9.86 -10.12 -3.95
N VAL A 113 -8.54 -10.04 -3.85
CA VAL A 113 -7.86 -9.19 -2.85
C VAL A 113 -8.25 -7.72 -3.02
N SER A 114 -8.32 -7.22 -4.25
CA SER A 114 -8.74 -5.83 -4.51
C SER A 114 -10.17 -5.54 -4.07
N ILE A 115 -11.11 -6.47 -4.30
CA ILE A 115 -12.52 -6.34 -3.87
C ILE A 115 -12.61 -6.35 -2.35
N PHE A 116 -11.88 -7.26 -1.71
CA PHE A 116 -11.82 -7.37 -0.26
C PHE A 116 -11.31 -6.06 0.37
N LEU A 117 -10.18 -5.52 -0.12
CA LEU A 117 -9.63 -4.26 0.36
C LEU A 117 -10.58 -3.08 0.12
N ALA A 118 -11.22 -3.00 -1.05
CA ALA A 118 -12.20 -1.96 -1.34
C ALA A 118 -13.38 -2.01 -0.36
N THR A 119 -13.89 -3.20 -0.09
CA THR A 119 -15.00 -3.43 0.83
C THR A 119 -14.65 -3.01 2.25
N LEU A 120 -13.48 -3.40 2.76
CA LEU A 120 -12.98 -2.95 4.06
C LEU A 120 -12.80 -1.43 4.12
N GLY A 121 -12.29 -0.82 3.04
CA GLY A 121 -12.15 0.63 2.92
C GLY A 121 -13.49 1.36 3.01
N LEU A 122 -14.53 0.85 2.35
CA LEU A 122 -15.89 1.37 2.42
C LEU A 122 -16.47 1.26 3.83
N PHE A 123 -16.29 0.12 4.52
CA PHE A 123 -16.70 -0.02 5.92
C PHE A 123 -15.98 1.00 6.83
N ALA A 124 -14.69 1.26 6.60
CA ALA A 124 -13.96 2.28 7.34
C ALA A 124 -14.48 3.70 7.07
N CYS A 125 -14.87 4.01 5.83
CA CYS A 125 -15.55 5.26 5.48
C CYS A 125 -16.90 5.40 6.20
N VAL A 126 -17.78 4.39 6.13
CA VAL A 126 -19.07 4.41 6.83
C VAL A 126 -18.88 4.59 8.33
N GLY A 127 -17.97 3.82 8.93
CA GLY A 127 -17.64 3.94 10.34
C GLY A 127 -17.09 5.33 10.72
N THR A 128 -16.45 6.04 9.79
CA THR A 128 -16.02 7.43 9.99
C THR A 128 -17.20 8.38 10.01
N LEU A 129 -18.14 8.23 9.06
CA LEU A 129 -19.35 9.04 8.97
C LEU A 129 -20.20 8.89 10.23
N VAL A 130 -20.39 7.66 10.72
CA VAL A 130 -21.14 7.40 11.96
C VAL A 130 -20.55 8.19 13.12
N ILE A 131 -19.22 8.15 13.33
CA ILE A 131 -18.57 8.91 14.41
C ILE A 131 -18.73 10.41 14.20
N ALA A 132 -18.57 10.89 12.96
CA ALA A 132 -18.68 12.31 12.64
C ALA A 132 -20.07 12.86 12.94
N PHE A 133 -21.14 12.15 12.58
CA PHE A 133 -22.51 12.57 12.88
C PHE A 133 -22.83 12.53 14.38
N HIS A 134 -22.26 11.58 15.13
CA HIS A 134 -22.41 11.51 16.59
C HIS A 134 -21.62 12.60 17.35
N SER A 135 -20.71 13.31 16.68
CA SER A 135 -19.89 14.36 17.31
C SER A 135 -20.62 15.67 17.58
N GLY A 136 -21.91 15.78 17.23
CA GLY A 136 -22.72 16.99 17.43
C GLY A 136 -22.49 18.10 16.39
N SER A 137 -21.40 18.04 15.61
CA SER A 137 -21.14 18.98 14.52
C SER A 137 -21.69 18.48 13.18
N ARG A 138 -22.94 18.87 12.86
CA ARG A 138 -23.58 18.55 11.57
C ARG A 138 -22.75 19.00 10.36
N ARG A 139 -22.07 20.16 10.46
CA ARG A 139 -21.20 20.68 9.39
C ARG A 139 -20.01 19.76 9.09
N THR A 140 -19.33 19.29 10.14
CA THR A 140 -18.18 18.38 9.98
C THR A 140 -18.61 17.05 9.37
N GLY A 141 -19.77 16.52 9.80
CA GLY A 141 -20.37 15.32 9.22
C GLY A 141 -20.66 15.46 7.73
N LEU A 142 -21.27 16.58 7.31
CA LEU A 142 -21.59 16.84 5.90
C LEU A 142 -20.34 17.00 5.03
N VAL A 143 -19.31 17.73 5.49
CA VAL A 143 -18.04 17.88 4.74
C VAL A 143 -17.35 16.52 4.57
N LEU A 144 -17.32 15.70 5.62
CA LEU A 144 -16.77 14.34 5.53
C LEU A 144 -17.59 13.44 4.61
N ALA A 145 -18.92 13.52 4.65
CA ALA A 145 -19.80 12.78 3.76
C ALA A 145 -19.56 13.14 2.29
N ALA A 146 -19.45 14.44 1.98
CA ALA A 146 -19.10 14.91 0.64
C ALA A 146 -17.72 14.40 0.20
N GLY A 147 -16.72 14.45 1.10
CA GLY A 147 -15.39 13.90 0.84
C GLY A 147 -15.38 12.40 0.56
N VAL A 148 -16.10 11.61 1.37
CA VAL A 148 -16.26 10.15 1.16
C VAL A 148 -16.98 9.88 -0.16
N ALA A 149 -18.05 10.61 -0.46
CA ALA A 149 -18.80 10.47 -1.71
C ALA A 149 -17.92 10.78 -2.92
N ALA A 150 -17.10 11.85 -2.86
CA ALA A 150 -16.16 12.19 -3.91
C ALA A 150 -15.09 11.10 -4.12
N VAL A 151 -14.56 10.51 -3.04
CA VAL A 151 -13.62 9.38 -3.14
C VAL A 151 -14.30 8.15 -3.74
N CYS A 152 -15.54 7.82 -3.32
CA CYS A 152 -16.29 6.69 -3.89
C CYS A 152 -16.60 6.90 -5.37
N ALA A 153 -17.00 8.12 -5.76
CA ALA A 153 -17.24 8.48 -7.14
C ALA A 153 -15.96 8.39 -7.98
N LEU A 154 -14.84 8.92 -7.49
CA LEU A 154 -13.54 8.78 -8.14
C LEU A 154 -13.14 7.31 -8.30
N MET A 155 -13.36 6.49 -7.26
CA MET A 155 -13.11 5.05 -7.33
C MET A 155 -14.00 4.36 -8.38
N ALA A 156 -15.29 4.70 -8.45
CA ALA A 156 -16.19 4.17 -9.48
C ALA A 156 -15.73 4.59 -10.88
N VAL A 157 -15.32 5.84 -11.06
CA VAL A 157 -14.75 6.35 -12.31
C VAL A 157 -13.48 5.59 -12.68
N VAL A 158 -12.55 5.37 -11.75
CA VAL A 158 -11.33 4.57 -12.00
C VAL A 158 -11.67 3.11 -12.36
N MET A 159 -12.75 2.55 -11.80
CA MET A 159 -13.20 1.19 -12.14
C MET A 159 -13.80 1.10 -13.56
N VAL A 160 -14.46 2.16 -14.03
CA VAL A 160 -15.07 2.21 -15.38
C VAL A 160 -14.06 2.67 -16.43
N MET A 161 -13.19 3.61 -16.07
CA MET A 161 -12.20 4.28 -16.93
C MET A 161 -10.80 4.18 -16.31
N PRO A 162 -10.18 2.99 -16.38
CA PRO A 162 -8.92 2.71 -15.67
C PRO A 162 -7.72 3.52 -16.17
N PHE A 163 -7.78 4.10 -17.38
CA PHE A 163 -6.78 5.07 -17.85
C PHE A 163 -6.71 6.34 -16.99
N LEU A 164 -7.81 6.74 -16.33
CA LEU A 164 -7.78 7.83 -15.33
C LEU A 164 -7.01 7.44 -14.05
N GLY A 165 -6.77 6.14 -13.84
CA GLY A 165 -5.90 5.63 -12.78
C GLY A 165 -4.46 6.13 -12.87
N ILE A 166 -4.02 6.57 -14.06
CA ILE A 166 -2.71 7.22 -14.27
C ILE A 166 -2.60 8.49 -13.43
N LEU A 167 -3.70 9.23 -13.22
CA LEU A 167 -3.74 10.41 -12.36
C LEU A 167 -3.88 10.05 -10.88
N ALA A 168 -4.40 8.86 -10.57
CA ALA A 168 -4.57 8.40 -9.19
C ALA A 168 -3.23 8.11 -8.52
N VAL A 169 -2.22 7.65 -9.25
CA VAL A 169 -0.86 7.39 -8.71
C VAL A 169 -0.19 8.67 -8.19
N PRO A 170 -0.02 9.77 -8.97
CA PRO A 170 0.56 11.00 -8.48
C PRO A 170 -0.32 11.69 -7.41
N ALA A 171 -1.64 11.61 -7.52
CA ALA A 171 -2.54 12.12 -6.47
C ALA A 171 -2.37 11.35 -5.15
N SER A 172 -2.23 10.02 -5.22
CA SER A 172 -1.96 9.17 -4.06
C SER A 172 -0.58 9.45 -3.47
N LEU A 173 0.45 9.63 -4.31
CA LEU A 173 1.77 10.05 -3.88
C LEU A 173 1.72 11.40 -3.15
N GLY A 174 1.03 12.39 -3.73
CA GLY A 174 0.81 13.70 -3.12
C GLY A 174 0.10 13.60 -1.77
N ALA A 175 -0.95 12.78 -1.68
CA ALA A 175 -1.66 12.54 -0.44
C ALA A 175 -0.78 11.87 0.62
N ILE A 176 0.06 10.89 0.25
CA ILE A 176 1.03 10.25 1.15
C ILE A 176 2.09 11.26 1.58
N ILE A 177 2.65 12.04 0.66
CA ILE A 177 3.65 13.06 0.98
C ILE A 177 3.07 14.08 1.96
N VAL A 178 1.86 14.60 1.72
CA VAL A 178 1.16 15.53 2.61
C VAL A 178 0.85 14.87 3.96
N ALA A 179 0.37 13.63 3.97
CA ALA A 179 0.07 12.90 5.19
C ALA A 179 1.34 12.64 6.03
N VAL A 180 2.46 12.30 5.38
CA VAL A 180 3.75 12.06 6.03
C VAL A 180 4.38 13.37 6.51
N SER A 181 4.31 14.44 5.73
CA SER A 181 4.88 15.75 6.09
C SER A 181 4.10 16.48 7.18
N ARG A 182 2.80 16.24 7.33
CA ARG A 182 1.97 16.79 8.42
C ARG A 182 2.05 16.02 9.74
N THR A 183 2.70 14.85 9.77
CA THR A 183 2.90 14.15 11.05
C THR A 183 3.87 14.94 11.95
N ARG A 184 3.36 15.34 13.13
CA ARG A 184 4.09 16.11 14.14
C ARG A 184 5.46 15.49 14.42
N LYS A 185 6.43 16.35 14.77
CA LYS A 185 7.77 15.97 15.24
C LYS A 185 7.59 14.86 16.31
N PRO A 186 8.11 13.63 16.09
CA PRO A 186 7.91 12.55 17.05
C PRO A 186 8.47 12.97 18.42
N ALA A 187 7.66 12.86 19.46
CA ALA A 187 7.92 13.50 20.76
C ALA A 187 9.14 12.93 21.52
N SER A 188 9.74 11.80 21.10
CA SER A 188 10.81 11.18 21.90
C SER A 188 11.70 10.15 21.18
N SER A 189 11.59 9.95 19.87
CA SER A 189 12.43 8.93 19.21
C SER A 189 13.86 9.46 19.03
N ARG A 190 14.83 8.83 19.73
CA ARG A 190 16.25 9.04 19.46
C ARG A 190 16.51 8.96 17.95
N PRO A 191 17.18 9.95 17.35
CA PRO A 191 17.42 9.93 15.91
C PRO A 191 18.21 8.67 15.54
N LEU A 192 17.80 8.00 14.47
CA LEU A 192 18.50 6.83 13.97
C LEU A 192 19.93 7.18 13.59
N SER A 193 20.86 6.25 13.83
CA SER A 193 22.23 6.40 13.37
C SER A 193 22.26 6.54 11.84
N ARG A 194 23.23 7.32 11.33
CA ARG A 194 23.43 7.52 9.88
C ARG A 194 23.51 6.18 9.14
N TRP A 195 24.27 5.23 9.69
CA TRP A 195 24.46 3.91 9.12
C TRP A 195 23.17 3.09 9.10
N SER A 196 22.40 3.09 10.19
CA SER A 196 21.12 2.38 10.23
C SER A 196 20.16 2.87 9.16
N ARG A 197 20.08 4.18 8.92
CA ARG A 197 19.21 4.73 7.87
C ARG A 197 19.65 4.32 6.47
N VAL A 198 20.94 4.41 6.19
CA VAL A 198 21.49 4.01 4.88
C VAL A 198 21.27 2.51 4.66
N LEU A 199 21.59 1.67 5.65
CA LEU A 199 21.40 0.22 5.56
C LEU A 199 19.94 -0.17 5.29
N VAL A 200 18.96 0.54 5.86
CA VAL A 200 17.54 0.30 5.59
C VAL A 200 17.14 0.76 4.19
N ALA A 201 17.77 1.80 3.64
CA ALA A 201 17.48 2.30 2.30
C ALA A 201 18.04 1.39 1.19
N LEU A 202 19.19 0.76 1.42
CA LEU A 202 19.93 -0.01 0.41
C LEU A 202 19.10 -1.10 -0.29
N PRO A 203 18.29 -1.94 0.39
CA PRO A 203 17.48 -2.95 -0.27
C PRO A 203 16.50 -2.36 -1.29
N PHE A 204 15.89 -1.21 -0.98
CA PHE A 204 14.96 -0.52 -1.89
C PHE A 204 15.69 0.10 -3.07
N THR A 205 16.87 0.69 -2.86
CA THR A 205 17.72 1.19 -3.94
C THR A 205 18.13 0.06 -4.88
N ALA A 206 18.63 -1.05 -4.33
CA ALA A 206 19.05 -2.20 -5.12
C ALA A 206 17.89 -2.78 -5.94
N LEU A 207 16.71 -2.94 -5.33
CA LEU A 207 15.52 -3.43 -6.02
C LEU A 207 15.05 -2.45 -7.11
N ALA A 208 15.07 -1.14 -6.86
CA ALA A 208 14.70 -0.14 -7.87
C ALA A 208 15.67 -0.15 -9.07
N LEU A 209 16.98 -0.25 -8.82
CA LEU A 209 17.98 -0.37 -9.89
C LEU A 209 17.85 -1.69 -10.66
N LEU A 210 17.54 -2.79 -9.98
CA LEU A 210 17.27 -4.08 -10.62
C LEU A 210 16.05 -3.98 -11.53
N ILE A 211 14.98 -3.29 -11.11
CA ILE A 211 13.80 -3.05 -11.95
C ILE A 211 14.16 -2.17 -13.16
N VAL A 212 15.02 -1.15 -12.99
CA VAL A 212 15.49 -0.35 -14.13
C VAL A 212 16.23 -1.23 -15.14
N ALA A 213 17.20 -2.02 -14.69
CA ALA A 213 17.97 -2.91 -15.56
C ALA A 213 17.09 -3.97 -16.24
N ALA A 214 16.23 -4.64 -15.47
CA ALA A 214 15.28 -5.63 -15.98
C ALA A 214 14.26 -4.99 -16.93
N GLY A 215 13.85 -3.75 -16.68
CA GLY A 215 12.94 -3.00 -17.52
C GLY A 215 13.54 -2.65 -18.88
N VAL A 216 14.81 -2.22 -18.90
CA VAL A 216 15.57 -2.02 -20.14
C VAL A 216 15.70 -3.33 -20.92
N LEU A 217 16.12 -4.42 -20.26
CA LEU A 217 16.21 -5.74 -20.90
C LEU A 217 14.85 -6.25 -21.39
N HIS A 218 13.78 -6.00 -20.64
CA HIS A 218 12.43 -6.35 -21.05
C HIS A 218 12.05 -5.63 -22.34
N ILE A 219 12.18 -4.30 -22.37
CA ILE A 219 11.74 -3.48 -23.51
C ILE A 219 12.62 -3.72 -24.75
N SER A 220 13.93 -3.85 -24.56
CA SER A 220 14.91 -3.90 -25.65
C SER A 220 15.38 -5.30 -26.03
N VAL A 221 14.94 -6.35 -25.34
CA VAL A 221 15.41 -7.72 -25.66
C VAL A 221 14.29 -8.73 -25.52
N TRP A 222 13.77 -8.90 -24.30
CA TRP A 222 12.88 -10.03 -24.01
C TRP A 222 11.52 -9.88 -24.68
N ASN A 223 10.95 -8.68 -24.69
CA ASN A 223 9.64 -8.43 -25.30
C ASN A 223 9.69 -8.50 -26.83
N PRO A 224 10.67 -7.88 -27.54
CA PRO A 224 10.83 -8.08 -28.98
C PRO A 224 10.96 -9.55 -29.40
N LEU A 225 11.83 -10.31 -28.73
CA LEU A 225 12.04 -11.74 -29.04
C LEU A 225 10.78 -12.58 -28.76
N ALA A 226 10.01 -12.23 -27.73
CA ALA A 226 8.74 -12.90 -27.44
C ALA A 226 7.62 -12.52 -28.44
N LYS A 227 7.68 -11.32 -29.00
CA LYS A 227 6.68 -10.81 -29.96
C LYS A 227 6.82 -11.40 -31.34
N VAL A 228 8.05 -11.61 -31.79
CA VAL A 228 8.35 -12.05 -33.16
C VAL A 228 9.16 -13.35 -33.09
N PRO A 229 8.53 -14.47 -32.69
CA PRO A 229 9.24 -15.73 -32.57
C PRO A 229 9.76 -16.17 -33.95
N GLY A 230 11.02 -16.61 -33.99
CA GLY A 230 11.68 -17.09 -35.22
C GLY A 230 12.67 -16.11 -35.84
N LEU A 231 12.67 -14.83 -35.43
CA LEU A 231 13.71 -13.87 -35.79
C LEU A 231 14.67 -13.64 -34.61
N ASN A 232 15.93 -13.36 -34.93
CA ASN A 232 16.89 -12.86 -33.95
C ASN A 232 16.72 -11.33 -33.75
N LEU A 233 17.38 -10.77 -32.73
CA LEU A 233 17.19 -9.36 -32.37
C LEU A 233 17.66 -8.38 -33.46
N ASP A 234 18.73 -8.72 -34.20
CA ASP A 234 19.27 -7.87 -35.27
C ASP A 234 18.33 -7.85 -36.49
N GLU A 235 17.72 -8.99 -36.82
CA GLU A 235 16.67 -9.10 -37.84
C GLU A 235 15.45 -8.26 -37.46
N ILE A 236 15.04 -8.32 -36.19
CA ILE A 236 13.91 -7.52 -35.70
C ILE A 236 14.21 -6.02 -35.86
N TYR A 237 15.39 -5.57 -35.41
CA TYR A 237 15.74 -4.15 -35.45
C TYR A 237 16.06 -3.62 -36.85
N SER A 238 16.62 -4.44 -37.72
CA SER A 238 16.79 -4.08 -39.12
C SER A 238 15.45 -3.93 -39.85
N ALA A 239 14.49 -4.83 -39.59
CA ALA A 239 13.14 -4.71 -40.13
C ALA A 239 12.40 -3.48 -39.60
N MET A 240 12.50 -3.17 -38.29
CA MET A 240 11.95 -1.93 -37.72
C MET A 240 12.56 -0.70 -38.38
N SER A 241 13.89 -0.65 -38.50
CA SER A 241 14.57 0.47 -39.15
C SER A 241 14.17 0.60 -40.63
N ALA A 242 13.95 -0.51 -41.35
CA ALA A 242 13.50 -0.50 -42.72
C ALA A 242 12.05 0.01 -42.86
N ALA A 243 11.21 -0.20 -41.82
CA ALA A 243 9.87 0.35 -41.73
C ALA A 243 9.83 1.83 -41.28
N GLY A 244 10.98 2.45 -41.00
CA GLY A 244 11.06 3.83 -40.49
C GLY A 244 10.81 3.94 -38.97
N GLU A 245 10.73 2.81 -38.27
CA GLU A 245 10.57 2.77 -36.82
C GLU A 245 11.92 2.85 -36.10
N SER A 246 11.95 3.43 -34.89
CA SER A 246 13.17 3.52 -34.09
C SER A 246 13.28 2.38 -33.06
N PRO A 247 14.30 1.51 -33.13
CA PRO A 247 14.53 0.47 -32.13
C PRO A 247 14.89 1.03 -30.74
N MET A 248 15.47 2.24 -30.69
CA MET A 248 15.79 2.92 -29.45
C MET A 248 14.86 4.10 -29.21
N SER A 249 14.01 3.96 -28.21
CA SER A 249 13.15 5.05 -27.76
C SER A 249 13.92 6.00 -26.84
N THR A 250 13.96 7.29 -27.17
CA THR A 250 14.47 8.35 -26.28
C THR A 250 13.77 8.31 -24.92
N PHE A 251 12.49 7.90 -24.91
CA PHE A 251 11.69 7.81 -23.70
C PHE A 251 12.17 6.70 -22.75
N LEU A 252 12.59 5.54 -23.27
CA LEU A 252 13.21 4.48 -22.49
C LEU A 252 14.49 4.96 -21.80
N MET A 253 15.36 5.65 -22.53
CA MET A 253 16.61 6.18 -21.98
C MET A 253 16.34 7.23 -20.89
N ALA A 254 15.42 8.17 -21.16
CA ALA A 254 15.01 9.17 -20.17
C ALA A 254 14.45 8.52 -18.91
N TRP A 255 13.59 7.50 -19.05
CA TRP A 255 13.05 6.73 -17.94
C TRP A 255 14.16 6.04 -17.12
N ALA A 256 15.08 5.34 -17.78
CA ALA A 256 16.15 4.59 -17.12
C ALA A 256 17.10 5.52 -16.34
N ILE A 257 17.52 6.63 -16.96
CA ILE A 257 18.38 7.64 -16.32
C ILE A 257 17.65 8.28 -15.13
N PHE A 258 16.42 8.73 -15.34
CA PHE A 258 15.64 9.39 -14.30
C PHE A 258 15.42 8.49 -13.08
N TRP A 259 14.89 7.28 -13.28
CA TRP A 259 14.60 6.38 -12.17
C TRP A 259 15.86 5.77 -11.55
N GLY A 260 16.93 5.57 -12.33
CA GLY A 260 18.25 5.20 -11.80
C GLY A 260 18.78 6.28 -10.86
N ALA A 261 18.71 7.55 -11.26
CA ALA A 261 19.09 8.67 -10.41
C ALA A 261 18.21 8.77 -9.15
N VAL A 262 16.88 8.68 -9.29
CA VAL A 262 15.93 8.70 -8.16
C VAL A 262 16.23 7.58 -7.15
N ALA A 263 16.53 6.36 -7.60
CA ALA A 263 16.89 5.24 -6.72
C ALA A 263 18.13 5.54 -5.85
N LEU A 264 19.13 6.21 -6.42
CA LEU A 264 20.35 6.61 -5.73
C LEU A 264 20.14 7.79 -4.76
N THR A 265 19.14 8.64 -4.98
CA THR A 265 18.87 9.78 -4.08
C THR A 265 18.52 9.34 -2.66
N LEU A 266 17.75 8.26 -2.49
CA LEU A 266 17.28 7.83 -1.17
C LEU A 266 18.41 7.54 -0.15
N PRO A 267 19.42 6.71 -0.46
CA PRO A 267 20.53 6.45 0.46
C PRO A 267 21.40 7.69 0.68
N ILE A 268 21.55 8.55 -0.34
CA ILE A 268 22.26 9.84 -0.21
C ILE A 268 21.54 10.74 0.81
N LEU A 269 20.21 10.88 0.68
CA LEU A 269 19.37 11.65 1.60
C LEU A 269 19.38 11.06 3.02
N CYS A 270 19.31 9.73 3.15
CA CYS A 270 19.42 9.04 4.43
C CYS A 270 20.81 9.23 5.09
N GLY A 271 21.86 9.36 4.28
CA GLY A 271 23.22 9.65 4.70
C GLY A 271 23.46 11.12 5.08
N SER A 272 22.59 12.04 4.69
CA SER A 272 22.73 13.47 4.97
C SER A 272 22.37 13.82 6.43
N ARG A 273 23.12 14.75 7.02
CA ARG A 273 22.87 15.25 8.38
C ARG A 273 21.70 16.26 8.43
N GLY A 274 21.54 17.10 7.41
CA GLY A 274 20.57 18.22 7.43
C GLY A 274 19.10 17.78 7.48
N ILE A 275 18.79 16.60 6.95
CA ILE A 275 17.43 16.03 6.87
C ILE A 275 17.26 14.78 7.72
N ALA A 276 18.23 14.50 8.60
CA ALA A 276 18.28 13.35 9.49
C ALA A 276 17.00 13.16 10.33
N TRP A 277 16.43 14.27 10.79
CA TRP A 277 15.25 14.31 11.64
C TRP A 277 13.98 13.81 10.92
N PHE A 278 13.95 13.84 9.59
CA PHE A 278 12.80 13.45 8.80
C PHE A 278 12.70 11.93 8.61
N PHE A 279 13.83 11.21 8.61
CA PHE A 279 13.90 9.80 8.23
C PHE A 279 13.82 8.84 9.42
N THR A 280 12.59 8.48 9.80
CA THR A 280 12.31 7.31 10.66
C THR A 280 12.34 6.02 9.83
N TYR A 281 12.54 4.85 10.45
CA TYR A 281 12.52 3.54 9.75
C TYR A 281 11.29 3.39 8.86
N ARG A 282 10.11 3.69 9.41
CA ARG A 282 8.84 3.64 8.70
C ARG A 282 8.83 4.54 7.46
N ARG A 283 9.32 5.77 7.57
CA ARG A 283 9.35 6.71 6.43
C ARG A 283 10.34 6.27 5.36
N ILE A 284 11.51 5.75 5.74
CA ILE A 284 12.49 5.20 4.79
C ILE A 284 11.87 4.03 4.02
N ILE A 285 11.22 3.09 4.73
CA ILE A 285 10.54 1.94 4.12
C ILE A 285 9.45 2.40 3.15
N VAL A 286 8.58 3.33 3.58
CA VAL A 286 7.48 3.82 2.73
C VAL A 286 8.02 4.53 1.49
N VAL A 287 9.00 5.43 1.63
CA VAL A 287 9.60 6.14 0.49
C VAL A 287 10.30 5.16 -0.44
N GLY A 288 11.07 4.21 0.08
CA GLY A 288 11.73 3.18 -0.72
C GLY A 288 10.75 2.31 -1.51
N LEU A 289 9.66 1.86 -0.88
CA LEU A 289 8.60 1.11 -1.54
C LEU A 289 7.86 1.94 -2.59
N LEU A 290 7.62 3.23 -2.33
CA LEU A 290 7.04 4.15 -3.32
C LEU A 290 7.96 4.31 -4.52
N THR A 291 9.28 4.45 -4.32
CA THR A 291 10.25 4.52 -5.41
C THR A 291 10.22 3.23 -6.24
N VAL A 292 10.32 2.05 -5.61
CA VAL A 292 10.23 0.75 -6.30
C VAL A 292 8.93 0.63 -7.10
N GLY A 293 7.80 0.94 -6.45
CA GLY A 293 6.49 0.85 -7.03
C GLY A 293 6.27 1.79 -8.21
N ALA A 294 6.74 3.03 -8.09
CA ALA A 294 6.65 4.02 -9.15
C ALA A 294 7.57 3.66 -10.33
N THR A 295 8.84 3.30 -10.09
CA THR A 295 9.75 2.83 -11.14
C THR A 295 9.13 1.71 -11.98
N ALA A 296 8.60 0.68 -11.32
CA ALA A 296 7.93 -0.45 -11.99
C ALA A 296 6.64 -0.05 -12.71
N SER A 297 5.84 0.87 -12.17
CA SER A 297 4.60 1.31 -12.81
C SER A 297 4.87 2.16 -14.06
N PHE A 298 5.90 3.01 -14.02
CA PHE A 298 6.28 3.86 -15.16
C PHE A 298 7.08 3.12 -16.24
N HIS A 299 7.56 1.90 -15.97
CA HIS A 299 8.19 1.04 -16.96
C HIS A 299 7.27 0.73 -18.15
N TRP A 300 5.98 0.48 -17.89
CA TRP A 300 5.00 0.24 -18.96
C TRP A 300 4.92 1.41 -19.95
N PHE A 301 4.93 2.66 -19.44
CA PHE A 301 4.99 3.83 -20.30
C PHE A 301 6.30 3.89 -21.09
N ALA A 302 7.43 3.53 -20.45
CA ALA A 302 8.73 3.50 -21.10
C ALA A 302 8.76 2.54 -22.30
N GLY A 303 8.03 1.43 -22.19
CA GLY A 303 7.90 0.42 -23.25
C GLY A 303 6.87 0.71 -24.32
N PHE A 304 5.95 1.67 -24.09
CA PHE A 304 4.80 1.90 -24.97
C PHE A 304 5.19 2.18 -26.43
N ASN A 305 6.16 3.08 -26.65
CA ASN A 305 6.62 3.42 -28.00
C ASN A 305 7.25 2.22 -28.71
N MET A 306 8.07 1.43 -28.01
CA MET A 306 8.66 0.20 -28.56
C MET A 306 7.59 -0.85 -28.90
N GLY A 307 6.58 -1.01 -28.04
CA GLY A 307 5.45 -1.91 -28.27
C GLY A 307 4.66 -1.54 -29.52
N MET A 308 4.38 -0.25 -29.73
CA MET A 308 3.72 0.24 -30.95
C MET A 308 4.59 0.06 -32.19
N SER A 309 5.88 0.40 -32.14
CA SER A 309 6.79 0.21 -33.28
C SER A 309 6.89 -1.26 -33.71
N LEU A 310 6.91 -2.20 -32.76
CA LEU A 310 6.84 -3.64 -33.06
C LEU A 310 5.47 -4.06 -33.63
N ALA A 311 4.38 -3.49 -33.11
CA ALA A 311 3.03 -3.73 -33.60
C ALA A 311 2.90 -3.32 -35.07
N ASP A 312 3.36 -2.11 -35.39
CA ASP A 312 3.25 -1.52 -36.72
C ASP A 312 4.20 -2.22 -37.72
N THR A 313 5.40 -2.61 -37.29
CA THR A 313 6.37 -3.32 -38.16
C THR A 313 5.93 -4.74 -38.50
N PHE A 314 5.42 -5.50 -37.51
CA PHE A 314 5.17 -6.94 -37.65
C PHE A 314 3.69 -7.32 -37.62
N MET A 315 2.79 -6.33 -37.70
CA MET A 315 1.33 -6.52 -37.60
C MET A 315 0.92 -7.30 -36.33
N THR A 316 1.61 -7.01 -35.21
CA THR A 316 1.30 -7.60 -33.90
C THR A 316 0.49 -6.61 -33.03
N GLY A 317 0.05 -7.01 -31.84
CA GLY A 317 -0.56 -6.06 -30.89
C GLY A 317 0.49 -5.25 -30.12
N GLY A 318 0.17 -4.03 -29.67
CA GLY A 318 1.10 -3.17 -28.93
C GLY A 318 1.34 -3.53 -27.45
N GLY A 319 0.60 -4.49 -26.88
CA GLY A 319 0.79 -4.95 -25.49
C GLY A 319 1.94 -5.94 -25.33
N ASP A 320 2.40 -6.19 -24.10
CA ASP A 320 3.54 -7.08 -23.86
C ASP A 320 3.26 -8.56 -24.16
N ALA A 321 4.31 -9.26 -24.62
CA ALA A 321 4.33 -10.72 -24.82
C ALA A 321 5.22 -11.43 -23.80
N ALA A 322 6.29 -10.80 -23.32
CA ALA A 322 7.22 -11.44 -22.38
C ALA A 322 6.70 -11.41 -20.92
N ILE A 323 6.87 -12.53 -20.20
CA ILE A 323 6.43 -12.69 -18.80
C ILE A 323 7.12 -11.72 -17.83
N SER A 324 8.29 -11.19 -18.20
CA SER A 324 9.03 -10.22 -17.39
C SER A 324 8.27 -8.92 -17.16
N GLY A 325 7.42 -8.49 -18.10
CA GLY A 325 6.59 -7.29 -17.95
C GLY A 325 5.59 -7.45 -16.80
N PRO A 326 4.70 -8.46 -16.85
CA PRO A 326 3.82 -8.81 -15.74
C PRO A 326 4.54 -9.01 -14.40
N ALA A 327 5.71 -9.65 -14.39
CA ALA A 327 6.49 -9.84 -13.17
C ALA A 327 6.94 -8.50 -12.55
N ILE A 328 7.48 -7.58 -13.36
CA ILE A 328 7.83 -6.21 -12.92
C ILE A 328 6.58 -5.50 -12.39
N GLY A 329 5.45 -5.62 -13.10
CA GLY A 329 4.17 -5.05 -12.70
C GLY A 329 3.69 -5.52 -11.33
N VAL A 330 3.73 -6.83 -11.07
CA VAL A 330 3.32 -7.42 -9.77
C VAL A 330 4.22 -6.93 -8.63
N VAL A 331 5.54 -6.87 -8.85
CA VAL A 331 6.48 -6.32 -7.86
C VAL A 331 6.14 -4.86 -7.56
N GLY A 332 5.91 -4.05 -8.60
CA GLY A 332 5.56 -2.65 -8.47
C GLY A 332 4.26 -2.42 -7.70
N GLN A 333 3.20 -3.12 -8.07
CA GLN A 333 1.90 -3.06 -7.39
C GLN A 333 2.01 -3.46 -5.92
N THR A 334 2.71 -4.56 -5.65
CA THR A 334 2.91 -5.05 -4.28
C THR A 334 3.64 -4.00 -3.44
N ALA A 335 4.70 -3.40 -3.98
CA ALA A 335 5.44 -2.34 -3.30
C ALA A 335 4.55 -1.13 -2.97
N LEU A 336 3.73 -0.65 -3.93
CA LEU A 336 2.80 0.46 -3.72
C LEU A 336 1.71 0.12 -2.67
N VAL A 337 1.14 -1.08 -2.73
CA VAL A 337 0.13 -1.53 -1.76
C VAL A 337 0.73 -1.56 -0.35
N VAL A 338 1.93 -2.14 -0.20
CA VAL A 338 2.61 -2.19 1.09
C VAL A 338 2.99 -0.78 1.57
N ALA A 339 3.42 0.11 0.68
CA ALA A 339 3.71 1.50 1.02
C ALA A 339 2.47 2.24 1.56
N LEU A 340 1.30 2.04 0.95
CA LEU A 340 0.03 2.61 1.40
C LEU A 340 -0.38 2.07 2.77
N LEU A 341 -0.34 0.74 2.95
CA LEU A 341 -0.73 0.07 4.19
C LEU A 341 0.25 0.34 5.34
N ILE A 342 1.53 0.58 5.07
CA ILE A 342 2.50 0.98 6.09
C ILE A 342 2.46 2.48 6.32
N GLY A 343 2.30 3.32 5.29
CA GLY A 343 2.51 4.76 5.37
C GLY A 343 1.31 5.56 5.86
N LEU A 344 0.10 5.16 5.47
CA LEU A 344 -1.11 5.91 5.79
C LEU A 344 -1.65 5.63 7.19
N PRO A 345 -1.79 4.40 7.70
CA PRO A 345 -2.36 4.15 9.02
C PRO A 345 -1.71 4.89 10.19
N PRO A 346 -2.41 5.16 11.31
CA PRO A 346 -1.79 5.76 12.49
C PRO A 346 -0.77 4.82 13.15
N HIS A 347 0.22 5.40 13.84
CA HIS A 347 1.19 4.62 14.62
C HIS A 347 0.52 4.13 15.91
N ARG A 348 0.65 2.84 16.25
CA ARG A 348 -0.05 2.22 17.40
C ARG A 348 0.45 2.70 18.78
N TYR A 349 1.51 3.51 18.84
CA TYR A 349 2.29 3.76 20.07
C TYR A 349 1.89 4.98 20.91
N GLU A 350 0.98 5.85 20.47
CA GLU A 350 0.68 7.07 21.26
C GLU A 350 -0.36 6.85 22.40
N ALA A 351 -1.03 5.70 22.46
CA ALA A 351 -2.03 5.45 23.49
C ALA A 351 -1.45 4.99 24.84
N GLU A 352 -0.25 4.41 24.87
CA GLU A 352 0.36 3.92 26.13
C GLU A 352 1.04 5.03 26.95
N MET A 353 1.43 6.15 26.34
CA MET A 353 2.17 7.22 27.05
C MET A 353 1.26 8.23 27.76
N VAL A 354 -0.04 8.31 27.44
CA VAL A 354 -0.96 9.22 28.15
C VAL A 354 -1.34 8.68 29.53
N THR A 355 -1.21 7.37 29.77
CA THR A 355 -1.45 6.74 31.08
C THR A 355 -0.23 6.73 32.00
N ALA A 356 0.96 6.99 31.48
CA ALA A 356 2.12 7.26 32.31
C ALA A 356 2.10 8.75 32.72
N GLY A 357 1.17 9.10 33.60
CA GLY A 357 1.24 10.38 34.32
C GLY A 357 2.62 10.51 35.00
N PRO A 358 3.12 11.74 35.21
CA PRO A 358 4.35 11.94 35.98
C PRO A 358 4.14 11.31 37.36
N ARG A 359 4.90 10.25 37.65
CA ARG A 359 5.02 9.70 38.99
C ARG A 359 5.94 10.56 39.82
#